data_AF-A0A480AXX6-F1
#
_entry.id   AF-A0A480AXX6-F1
#
_cell.length_a   1.000
_cell.length_b   1.000
_cell.length_c   1.000
_cell.angle_alpha   90.00
_cell.angle_beta   90.00
_cell.angle_gamma   90.00
#
_symmetry.space_group_name_H-M   'P 1'
#
loop_
_entity.id
_entity.type
_entity.pdbx_description
1 polymer ?
#
loop_
_entity_poly.entity_id
_entity_poly.type
_entity_poly.pdbx_seq_one_letter_code
_entity_poly.pdbx_strand_id
1 'polypeptide(L)'
;MVLSLSGAALLLLHQGYQHSEKTLDQMLGGVDRRLACHPVLASVAQPVMNWIRGALDAPAAQARSCLPMAVPAPPPRRTHGETAPPEPAAPGARVWRVSPTGPLRRIADAAKVAGDGDVVEIEAGDYRQDVTVWPQRRLTIRGVNGAARLHADGRVAEGKAIWVIRNGVFDISNIDFIGATAEDQNGAGIRFEGGQLRLRGCLFWGNQMGLLTGGRETMADATLTIEASEFAYSRVPGRWGHNLYVGSIAALTVRGSYFHHAGVGHLIKSRARHNTIAYNRLTDEPGGRASYELEFPNGGEAVVVGNLIQQQAGTENGTMVSMGAEGYTWPGSALYLASNTIVNDDPDGGVFLAVAAGADRVLSTNNLYVGPGTLRSKARLERRGDKQVDATALTQPSRFDYSLHRPGDDLAYSPVADADLAGRLTPRQEYVHPRATSPLVNPPSWVGALQRTAR
;
A
#
# COMPACT_ATOMS: atom_id res chain seq x y z
N MET A 1 -13.62 43.93 4.94
CA MET A 1 -13.71 42.73 5.81
C MET A 1 -12.76 41.62 5.37
N VAL A 2 -12.68 41.26 4.07
CA VAL A 2 -11.71 40.26 3.58
C VAL A 2 -10.26 40.72 3.78
N LEU A 3 -9.91 41.94 3.39
CA LEU A 3 -8.55 42.52 3.57
C LEU A 3 -8.06 42.57 5.03
N SER A 4 -8.96 42.78 6.00
CA SER A 4 -8.62 42.83 7.43
C SER A 4 -8.41 41.45 8.05
N LEU A 5 -9.14 40.42 7.57
CA LEU A 5 -8.93 39.02 7.94
C LEU A 5 -7.62 38.48 7.34
N SER A 6 -7.27 38.91 6.12
CA SER A 6 -6.04 38.54 5.42
C SER A 6 -4.76 39.01 6.14
N GLY A 7 -4.74 40.24 6.67
CA GLY A 7 -3.59 40.77 7.38
C GLY A 7 -3.32 40.07 8.72
N ALA A 8 -4.37 39.76 9.48
CA ALA A 8 -4.27 38.99 10.72
C ALA A 8 -3.79 37.55 10.48
N ALA A 9 -4.27 36.91 9.40
CA ALA A 9 -3.81 35.58 9.00
C ALA A 9 -2.33 35.56 8.61
N LEU A 10 -1.85 36.57 7.85
CA LEU A 10 -0.42 36.71 7.55
C LEU A 10 0.42 36.95 8.82
N LEU A 11 -0.07 37.74 9.77
CA LEU A 11 0.63 38.02 11.01
C LEU A 11 0.77 36.76 11.89
N LEU A 12 -0.30 35.96 11.98
CA LEU A 12 -0.32 34.68 12.69
C LEU A 12 0.57 33.63 12.01
N LEU A 13 0.56 33.57 10.68
CA LEU A 13 1.48 32.72 9.90
C LEU A 13 2.93 33.15 10.08
N HIS A 14 3.20 34.46 10.11
CA HIS A 14 4.54 34.99 10.35
C HIS A 14 5.01 34.70 11.78
N GLN A 15 4.18 34.91 12.79
CA GLN A 15 4.51 34.57 14.19
C GLN A 15 4.72 33.06 14.37
N GLY A 16 3.90 32.23 13.73
CA GLY A 16 4.06 30.77 13.71
C GLY A 16 5.35 30.35 13.02
N TYR A 17 5.68 30.94 11.87
CA TYR A 17 6.92 30.70 11.13
C TYR A 17 8.16 31.02 11.97
N GLN A 18 8.17 32.16 12.66
CA GLN A 18 9.28 32.58 13.55
C GLN A 18 9.53 31.60 14.71
N HIS A 19 8.56 30.74 15.06
CA HIS A 19 8.67 29.77 16.15
C HIS A 19 8.67 28.31 15.65
N SER A 20 8.76 28.08 14.32
CA SER A 20 8.74 26.75 13.72
C SER A 20 9.96 26.50 12.85
N GLU A 21 10.46 25.26 12.81
CA GLU A 21 11.47 24.83 11.84
C GLU A 21 10.88 24.56 10.43
N LYS A 22 9.62 24.95 10.18
CA LYS A 22 8.91 24.64 8.94
C LYS A 22 9.09 25.74 7.90
N THR A 23 9.20 25.36 6.64
CA THR A 23 9.08 26.32 5.54
C THR A 23 7.64 26.82 5.43
N LEU A 24 7.47 28.01 4.85
CA LEU A 24 6.16 28.60 4.63
C LEU A 24 5.24 27.69 3.79
N ASP A 25 5.80 26.98 2.81
CA ASP A 25 5.05 26.01 2.00
C ASP A 25 4.58 24.80 2.84
N GLN A 26 5.42 24.31 3.76
CA GLN A 26 5.04 23.23 4.67
C GLN A 26 3.92 23.68 5.61
N MET A 27 3.98 24.89 6.16
CA MET A 27 2.92 25.43 7.02
C MET A 27 1.59 25.56 6.27
N LEU A 28 1.61 26.18 5.09
CA LEU A 28 0.41 26.34 4.25
C LEU A 28 -0.11 24.97 3.79
N GLY A 29 0.78 24.00 3.58
CA GLY A 29 0.42 22.61 3.26
C GLY A 29 -0.27 21.89 4.39
N GLY A 30 0.23 22.03 5.62
CA GLY A 30 -0.45 21.52 6.81
C GLY A 30 -1.85 22.10 6.97
N VAL A 31 -2.04 23.40 6.69
CA VAL A 31 -3.37 24.03 6.70
C VAL A 31 -4.28 23.44 5.62
N ASP A 32 -3.81 23.29 4.38
CA ASP A 32 -4.59 22.67 3.31
C ASP A 32 -5.00 21.23 3.66
N ARG A 33 -4.09 20.42 4.20
CA ARG A 33 -4.40 19.04 4.64
C ARG A 33 -5.45 19.02 5.73
N ARG A 34 -5.37 19.93 6.71
CA ARG A 34 -6.38 20.07 7.77
C ARG A 34 -7.74 20.49 7.19
N LEU A 35 -7.76 21.41 6.23
CA LEU A 35 -8.99 21.82 5.54
C LEU A 35 -9.57 20.68 4.70
N ALA A 36 -8.75 19.91 3.98
CA ALA A 36 -9.19 18.75 3.21
C ALA A 36 -9.92 17.71 4.08
N CYS A 37 -9.52 17.59 5.35
CA CYS A 37 -10.19 16.73 6.33
C CYS A 37 -11.54 17.30 6.85
N HIS A 38 -11.95 18.51 6.46
CA HIS A 38 -13.18 19.20 6.88
C HIS A 38 -13.87 19.94 5.70
N PRO A 39 -14.72 19.25 4.91
CA PRO A 39 -15.25 19.79 3.64
C PRO A 39 -16.00 21.13 3.75
N VAL A 40 -16.73 21.33 4.85
CA VAL A 40 -17.51 22.56 5.11
C VAL A 40 -16.59 23.73 5.51
N LEU A 41 -15.51 23.46 6.23
CA LEU A 41 -14.53 24.49 6.57
C LEU A 41 -13.65 24.81 5.36
N ALA A 42 -13.31 23.79 4.55
CA ALA A 42 -12.59 23.96 3.30
C ALA A 42 -13.32 24.94 2.37
N SER A 43 -14.63 24.77 2.15
CA SER A 43 -15.38 25.64 1.22
C SER A 43 -15.34 27.12 1.60
N VAL A 44 -15.19 27.44 2.89
CA VAL A 44 -15.10 28.82 3.40
C VAL A 44 -13.66 29.34 3.41
N ALA A 45 -12.70 28.49 3.77
CA ALA A 45 -11.31 28.90 3.97
C ALA A 45 -10.46 28.83 2.69
N GLN A 46 -10.81 28.00 1.71
CA GLN A 46 -10.02 27.79 0.49
C GLN A 46 -9.77 29.08 -0.31
N PRO A 47 -10.74 30.00 -0.49
CA PRO A 47 -10.50 31.25 -1.21
C PRO A 47 -9.45 32.13 -0.51
N VAL A 48 -9.48 32.17 0.83
CA VAL A 48 -8.50 32.92 1.64
C VAL A 48 -7.14 32.25 1.56
N MET A 49 -7.07 30.93 1.65
CA MET A 49 -5.82 30.17 1.52
C MET A 49 -5.18 30.33 0.14
N ASN A 50 -5.98 30.32 -0.93
CA ASN A 50 -5.49 30.56 -2.28
C ASN A 50 -4.92 31.97 -2.43
N TRP A 51 -5.56 32.98 -1.83
CA TRP A 51 -5.04 34.35 -1.81
C TRP A 51 -3.72 34.46 -1.02
N ILE A 52 -3.66 33.87 0.18
CA ILE A 52 -2.45 33.86 1.02
C ILE A 52 -1.30 33.19 0.27
N ARG A 53 -1.54 32.06 -0.39
CA ARG A 53 -0.53 31.36 -1.21
C ARG A 53 -0.02 32.22 -2.36
N GLY A 54 -0.92 32.87 -3.09
CA GLY A 54 -0.56 33.78 -4.18
C GLY A 54 0.25 34.98 -3.71
N ALA A 55 -0.02 35.50 -2.50
CA ALA A 55 0.76 36.58 -1.91
C ALA A 55 2.15 36.15 -1.41
N LEU A 56 2.39 34.84 -1.26
CA LEU A 56 3.60 34.27 -0.67
C LEU A 56 4.39 33.39 -1.65
N ASP A 57 4.01 33.39 -2.94
CA ASP A 57 4.57 32.53 -4.00
C ASP A 57 4.61 31.03 -3.65
N ALA A 58 3.68 30.55 -2.83
CA ALA A 58 3.62 29.16 -2.39
C ALA A 58 2.77 28.30 -3.37
N PRO A 59 3.28 27.14 -3.86
CA PRO A 59 2.59 26.34 -4.86
C PRO A 59 1.27 25.72 -4.36
N ALA A 60 0.21 25.78 -5.18
CA ALA A 60 -1.09 25.17 -4.89
C ALA A 60 -1.02 23.63 -4.84
N ALA A 61 -2.01 22.96 -4.24
CA ALA A 61 -2.08 21.49 -4.16
C ALA A 61 -1.89 20.78 -5.53
N GLN A 62 -2.49 21.33 -6.59
CA GLN A 62 -2.32 20.83 -7.96
C GLN A 62 -0.88 21.00 -8.50
N ALA A 63 -0.20 22.09 -8.14
CA ALA A 63 1.20 22.28 -8.51
C ALA A 63 2.11 21.31 -7.74
N ARG A 64 1.76 21.02 -6.47
CA ARG A 64 2.45 20.00 -5.68
C ARG A 64 2.25 18.60 -6.25
N SER A 65 1.07 18.24 -6.74
CA SER A 65 0.87 16.90 -7.36
C SER A 65 1.73 16.69 -8.62
N CYS A 66 2.17 17.77 -9.25
CA CYS A 66 3.13 17.74 -10.36
C CYS A 66 4.60 17.69 -9.92
N LEU A 67 4.92 17.82 -8.62
CA LEU A 67 6.31 17.73 -8.16
C LEU A 67 6.90 16.37 -8.50
N PRO A 68 8.12 16.33 -9.09
CA PRO A 68 8.75 15.08 -9.47
C PRO A 68 9.04 14.25 -8.22
N MET A 69 8.63 12.99 -8.25
CA MET A 69 9.09 11.99 -7.29
C MET A 69 10.35 11.33 -7.85
N ALA A 70 11.46 11.46 -7.14
CA ALA A 70 12.68 10.75 -7.47
C ALA A 70 12.44 9.25 -7.31
N VAL A 71 12.69 8.49 -8.38
CA VAL A 71 12.63 7.03 -8.34
C VAL A 71 14.05 6.51 -8.37
N PRO A 72 14.54 5.90 -7.29
CA PRO A 72 15.89 5.35 -7.26
C PRO A 72 15.99 4.17 -8.23
N ALA A 73 17.23 3.73 -8.48
CA ALA A 73 17.43 2.43 -9.12
C ALA A 73 16.74 1.33 -8.29
N PRO A 74 16.16 0.30 -8.93
CA PRO A 74 15.62 -0.85 -8.21
C PRO A 74 16.71 -1.47 -7.32
N PRO A 75 16.34 -2.13 -6.20
CA PRO A 75 17.29 -2.81 -5.35
C PRO A 75 18.11 -3.86 -6.14
N PRO A 76 19.26 -4.30 -5.61
CA PRO A 76 20.02 -5.39 -6.21
C PRO A 76 19.13 -6.58 -6.55
N ARG A 77 19.40 -7.25 -7.68
CA ARG A 77 18.63 -8.43 -8.10
C ARG A 77 18.79 -9.52 -7.05
N ARG A 78 17.65 -10.04 -6.59
CA ARG A 78 17.62 -11.07 -5.55
C ARG A 78 18.31 -12.33 -6.04
N THR A 79 19.20 -12.85 -5.22
CA THR A 79 19.96 -14.07 -5.45
C THR A 79 19.11 -15.31 -5.14
N HIS A 80 19.62 -16.50 -5.48
CA HIS A 80 18.95 -17.78 -5.19
C HIS A 80 18.55 -17.93 -3.71
N GLY A 81 19.38 -17.46 -2.77
CA GLY A 81 19.10 -17.54 -1.33
C GLY A 81 18.02 -16.56 -0.84
N GLU A 82 17.68 -15.56 -1.65
CA GLU A 82 16.72 -14.50 -1.32
C GLU A 82 15.39 -14.66 -2.06
N THR A 83 15.33 -15.55 -3.05
CA THR A 83 14.10 -15.93 -3.74
C THR A 83 13.29 -16.92 -2.92
N ALA A 84 11.96 -16.80 -3.01
CA ALA A 84 11.07 -17.73 -2.36
C ALA A 84 11.23 -19.13 -2.99
N PRO A 85 11.24 -20.22 -2.21
CA PRO A 85 11.44 -21.56 -2.76
C PRO A 85 10.34 -21.87 -3.78
N PRO A 86 10.68 -22.46 -4.93
CA PRO A 86 9.68 -22.79 -5.95
C PRO A 86 8.67 -23.78 -5.36
N GLU A 87 7.37 -23.57 -5.58
CA GLU A 87 6.39 -24.57 -5.18
C GLU A 87 6.51 -25.84 -6.03
N PRO A 88 6.19 -27.02 -5.48
CA PRO A 88 6.19 -28.25 -6.26
C PRO A 88 5.27 -28.11 -7.48
N ALA A 89 5.80 -28.45 -8.65
CA ALA A 89 4.99 -28.52 -9.86
C ALA A 89 3.99 -29.68 -9.73
N ALA A 90 2.81 -29.53 -10.34
CA ALA A 90 1.87 -30.64 -10.44
C ALA A 90 2.53 -31.84 -11.18
N PRO A 91 2.30 -33.09 -10.75
CA PRO A 91 2.81 -34.26 -11.45
C PRO A 91 2.43 -34.24 -12.93
N GLY A 92 3.41 -34.43 -13.82
CA GLY A 92 3.21 -34.43 -15.27
C GLY A 92 3.20 -33.04 -15.94
N ALA A 93 3.39 -31.95 -15.19
CA ALA A 93 3.51 -30.62 -15.79
C ALA A 93 4.75 -30.51 -16.69
N ARG A 94 4.58 -30.00 -17.91
CA ARG A 94 5.71 -29.70 -18.80
C ARG A 94 6.41 -28.44 -18.29
N VAL A 95 7.74 -28.47 -18.31
CA VAL A 95 8.57 -27.33 -17.87
C VAL A 95 9.18 -26.64 -19.09
N TRP A 96 8.89 -25.34 -19.23
CA TRP A 96 9.51 -24.45 -20.21
C TRP A 96 10.56 -23.59 -19.53
N ARG A 97 11.83 -23.73 -19.94
CA ARG A 97 12.95 -22.97 -19.37
C ARG A 97 13.28 -21.77 -20.25
N VAL A 98 13.04 -20.58 -19.73
CA VAL A 98 13.43 -19.31 -20.35
C VAL A 98 14.76 -18.86 -19.78
N SER A 99 15.73 -18.55 -20.64
CA SER A 99 17.03 -18.01 -20.17
C SER A 99 17.67 -17.11 -21.22
N PRO A 100 18.46 -16.09 -20.84
CA PRO A 100 19.07 -15.18 -21.81
C PRO A 100 20.00 -15.88 -22.81
N THR A 101 20.59 -17.02 -22.42
CA THR A 101 21.57 -17.78 -23.20
C THR A 101 21.01 -19.07 -23.80
N GLY A 102 19.81 -19.50 -23.41
CA GLY A 102 19.22 -20.75 -23.84
C GLY A 102 18.48 -20.69 -25.19
N PRO A 103 17.80 -21.79 -25.56
CA PRO A 103 17.04 -21.88 -26.81
C PRO A 103 15.74 -21.07 -26.76
N LEU A 104 15.07 -21.01 -25.60
CA LEU A 104 13.90 -20.16 -25.37
C LEU A 104 14.37 -18.92 -24.60
N ARG A 105 14.56 -17.81 -25.32
CA ARG A 105 15.19 -16.60 -24.75
C ARG A 105 14.19 -15.60 -24.20
N ARG A 106 13.01 -15.52 -24.83
CA ARG A 106 11.97 -14.55 -24.47
C ARG A 106 10.84 -15.22 -23.72
N ILE A 107 10.38 -14.53 -22.70
CA ILE A 107 9.20 -14.85 -21.91
C ILE A 107 7.97 -14.78 -22.80
N ALA A 108 7.89 -13.79 -23.69
CA ALA A 108 6.82 -13.69 -24.68
C ALA A 108 6.73 -14.91 -25.62
N ASP A 109 7.85 -15.59 -25.90
CA ASP A 109 7.84 -16.81 -26.70
C ASP A 109 7.39 -18.02 -25.87
N ALA A 110 7.75 -18.07 -24.58
CA ALA A 110 7.22 -19.07 -23.65
C ALA A 110 5.69 -18.98 -23.54
N ALA A 111 5.15 -17.77 -23.50
CA ALA A 111 3.70 -17.53 -23.46
C ALA A 111 2.95 -18.06 -24.71
N LYS A 112 3.63 -18.24 -25.85
CA LYS A 112 3.04 -18.80 -27.07
C LYS A 112 3.01 -20.33 -27.10
N VAL A 113 3.96 -20.98 -26.40
CA VAL A 113 4.15 -22.44 -26.46
C VAL A 113 3.65 -23.16 -25.21
N ALA A 114 3.55 -22.47 -24.08
CA ALA A 114 3.03 -23.04 -22.84
C ALA A 114 1.53 -23.32 -22.93
N GLY A 115 1.15 -24.53 -22.49
CA GLY A 115 -0.23 -24.96 -22.34
C GLY A 115 -0.73 -24.87 -20.90
N ASP A 116 -2.02 -25.11 -20.71
CA ASP A 116 -2.64 -25.08 -19.38
C ASP A 116 -2.09 -26.18 -18.46
N GLY A 117 -1.62 -25.78 -17.27
CA GLY A 117 -0.98 -26.65 -16.29
C GLY A 117 0.53 -26.77 -16.42
N ASP A 118 1.13 -26.12 -17.42
CA ASP A 118 2.58 -26.09 -17.56
C ASP A 118 3.25 -25.20 -16.49
N VAL A 119 4.56 -25.39 -16.35
CA VAL A 119 5.45 -24.54 -15.56
C VAL A 119 6.38 -23.76 -16.50
N VAL A 120 6.46 -22.44 -16.31
CA VAL A 120 7.45 -21.59 -16.96
C VAL A 120 8.50 -21.19 -15.92
N GLU A 121 9.71 -21.73 -16.06
CA GLU A 121 10.86 -21.37 -15.25
C GLU A 121 11.69 -20.32 -15.98
N ILE A 122 11.96 -19.19 -15.33
CA ILE A 122 12.68 -18.06 -15.91
C ILE A 122 13.97 -17.90 -15.14
N GLU A 123 15.10 -18.15 -15.79
CA GLU A 123 16.43 -17.98 -15.19
C GLU A 123 16.65 -16.54 -14.73
N ALA A 124 17.42 -16.38 -13.66
CA ALA A 124 17.82 -15.07 -13.18
C ALA A 124 18.55 -14.27 -14.27
N GLY A 125 18.10 -13.04 -14.51
CA GLY A 125 18.62 -12.20 -15.58
C GLY A 125 17.76 -10.98 -15.81
N ASP A 126 18.26 -10.08 -16.66
CA ASP A 126 17.54 -8.87 -17.05
C ASP A 126 16.90 -9.07 -18.43
N TYR A 127 15.57 -8.98 -18.46
CA TYR A 127 14.73 -9.17 -19.63
C TYR A 127 14.16 -7.80 -20.03
N ARG A 128 14.78 -7.18 -21.04
CA ARG A 128 14.40 -5.84 -21.51
C ARG A 128 13.35 -5.92 -22.60
N GLN A 129 12.31 -5.10 -22.48
CA GLN A 129 11.21 -4.99 -23.44
C GLN A 129 10.44 -6.31 -23.68
N ASP A 130 10.62 -7.31 -22.81
CA ASP A 130 10.01 -8.63 -22.91
C ASP A 130 8.66 -8.63 -22.17
N VAL A 131 7.67 -8.06 -22.84
CA VAL A 131 6.30 -7.92 -22.35
C VAL A 131 5.40 -8.96 -22.99
N THR A 132 4.36 -9.42 -22.30
CA THR A 132 3.51 -10.48 -22.82
C THR A 132 2.09 -10.49 -22.26
N VAL A 133 1.19 -11.13 -23.01
CA VAL A 133 -0.15 -11.51 -22.58
C VAL A 133 -0.12 -13.01 -22.27
N TRP A 134 -0.67 -13.41 -21.14
CA TRP A 134 -0.85 -14.81 -20.76
C TRP A 134 -2.32 -15.22 -20.94
N PRO A 135 -2.68 -15.86 -22.07
CA PRO A 135 -4.05 -16.30 -22.35
C PRO A 135 -4.43 -17.63 -21.68
N GLN A 136 -3.46 -18.37 -21.15
CA GLN A 136 -3.66 -19.67 -20.51
C GLN A 136 -4.65 -19.56 -19.34
N ARG A 137 -5.32 -20.67 -19.02
CA ARG A 137 -6.26 -20.77 -17.90
C ARG A 137 -5.62 -21.31 -16.63
N ARG A 138 -4.41 -21.87 -16.72
CA ARG A 138 -3.66 -22.33 -15.55
C ARG A 138 -2.17 -22.35 -15.83
N LEU A 139 -1.37 -21.63 -15.06
CA LEU A 139 0.10 -21.68 -15.17
C LEU A 139 0.78 -21.46 -13.83
N THR A 140 1.94 -22.09 -13.65
CA THR A 140 2.93 -21.69 -12.66
C THR A 140 4.09 -21.01 -13.38
N ILE A 141 4.45 -19.79 -12.98
CA ILE A 141 5.53 -19.00 -13.58
C ILE A 141 6.48 -18.59 -12.46
N ARG A 142 7.77 -18.91 -12.58
CA ARG A 142 8.72 -18.66 -11.49
C ARG A 142 10.11 -18.27 -11.94
N GLY A 143 10.68 -17.29 -11.26
CA GLY A 143 12.12 -17.04 -11.28
C GLY A 143 12.90 -18.20 -10.63
N VAL A 144 13.97 -18.65 -11.26
CA VAL A 144 14.89 -19.70 -10.76
C VAL A 144 16.32 -19.19 -10.71
N ASN A 145 17.13 -19.72 -9.80
CA ASN A 145 18.52 -19.31 -9.55
C ASN A 145 18.70 -17.82 -9.19
N GLY A 146 17.62 -17.17 -8.74
CA GLY A 146 17.52 -15.75 -8.47
C GLY A 146 16.27 -15.16 -9.11
N ALA A 147 16.03 -13.86 -8.93
CA ALA A 147 14.88 -13.20 -9.52
C ALA A 147 15.09 -12.93 -11.01
N ALA A 148 14.05 -13.13 -11.83
CA ALA A 148 14.03 -12.65 -13.20
C ALA A 148 13.54 -11.19 -13.21
N ARG A 149 14.28 -10.30 -13.87
CA ARG A 149 14.01 -8.86 -13.84
C ARG A 149 13.52 -8.35 -15.18
N LEU A 150 12.26 -7.94 -15.22
CA LEU A 150 11.62 -7.46 -16.43
C LEU A 150 11.61 -5.95 -16.43
N HIS A 151 12.33 -5.38 -17.39
CA HIS A 151 12.36 -3.95 -17.64
C HIS A 151 11.41 -3.63 -18.77
N ALA A 152 10.39 -2.80 -18.49
CA ALA A 152 9.45 -2.34 -19.51
C ALA A 152 10.18 -1.61 -20.65
N ASP A 153 11.11 -0.70 -20.30
CA ASP A 153 11.89 0.10 -21.25
C ASP A 153 11.03 0.70 -22.39
N GLY A 154 9.91 1.31 -22.00
CA GLY A 154 8.94 1.92 -22.92
C GLY A 154 8.00 0.95 -23.63
N ARG A 155 8.06 -0.36 -23.33
CA ARG A 155 7.12 -1.35 -23.84
C ARG A 155 6.16 -1.80 -22.75
N VAL A 156 4.90 -1.97 -23.15
CA VAL A 156 3.83 -2.62 -22.39
C VAL A 156 2.99 -3.45 -23.35
N ALA A 157 2.60 -4.66 -22.94
CA ALA A 157 1.67 -5.50 -23.65
C ALA A 157 0.30 -4.80 -23.72
N GLU A 158 -0.23 -4.69 -24.94
CA GLU A 158 -1.55 -4.08 -25.26
C GLU A 158 -1.73 -2.63 -24.80
N GLY A 159 -0.64 -1.89 -24.59
CA GLY A 159 -0.75 -0.55 -24.02
C GLY A 159 -1.18 -0.56 -22.54
N LYS A 160 -1.06 -1.70 -21.83
CA LYS A 160 -1.58 -1.87 -20.45
C LYS A 160 -0.48 -2.13 -19.41
N ALA A 161 0.34 -3.15 -19.61
CA ALA A 161 1.26 -3.63 -18.56
C ALA A 161 2.48 -4.37 -19.09
N ILE A 162 3.51 -4.63 -18.25
CA ILE A 162 4.58 -5.58 -18.60
C ILE A 162 3.93 -6.94 -18.89
N TRP A 163 3.13 -7.46 -17.95
CA TRP A 163 2.32 -8.66 -18.18
C TRP A 163 0.82 -8.39 -18.06
N VAL A 164 0.05 -8.92 -18.99
CA VAL A 164 -1.41 -8.97 -18.91
C VAL A 164 -1.85 -10.40 -18.66
N ILE A 165 -2.50 -10.65 -17.51
CA ILE A 165 -3.04 -11.96 -17.13
C ILE A 165 -4.53 -11.95 -17.44
N ARG A 166 -4.97 -12.77 -18.39
CA ARG A 166 -6.35 -12.73 -18.89
C ARG A 166 -7.37 -13.23 -17.89
N ASN A 167 -7.42 -14.54 -17.70
CA ASN A 167 -8.36 -15.21 -16.82
C ASN A 167 -7.89 -16.64 -16.61
N GLY A 168 -7.83 -17.10 -15.37
CA GLY A 168 -7.35 -18.44 -15.04
C GLY A 168 -6.83 -18.53 -13.62
N VAL A 169 -6.07 -19.58 -13.32
CA VAL A 169 -5.39 -19.77 -12.04
C VAL A 169 -3.89 -19.64 -12.26
N PHE A 170 -3.33 -18.54 -11.81
CA PHE A 170 -1.92 -18.21 -12.00
C PHE A 170 -1.18 -18.16 -10.68
N ASP A 171 -0.05 -18.86 -10.64
CA ASP A 171 0.94 -18.76 -9.58
C ASP A 171 2.20 -18.11 -10.12
N ILE A 172 2.57 -16.94 -9.61
CA ILE A 172 3.72 -16.18 -10.09
C ILE A 172 4.65 -15.88 -8.92
N SER A 173 5.92 -16.24 -9.04
CA SER A 173 6.91 -15.99 -7.99
C SER A 173 8.27 -15.56 -8.51
N ASN A 174 9.00 -14.79 -7.69
CA ASN A 174 10.39 -14.40 -7.94
C ASN A 174 10.62 -13.58 -9.22
N ILE A 175 9.65 -12.74 -9.59
CA ILE A 175 9.74 -11.85 -10.75
C ILE A 175 9.79 -10.38 -10.28
N ASP A 176 10.69 -9.59 -10.86
CA ASP A 176 10.74 -8.14 -10.68
C ASP A 176 10.12 -7.44 -11.92
N PHE A 177 9.19 -6.51 -11.71
CA PHE A 177 8.46 -5.74 -12.73
C PHE A 177 8.81 -4.25 -12.62
N ILE A 178 9.50 -3.71 -13.63
CA ILE A 178 10.19 -2.42 -13.49
C ILE A 178 9.82 -1.44 -14.60
N GLY A 179 9.39 -0.24 -14.20
CA GLY A 179 9.33 0.95 -15.06
C GLY A 179 8.21 0.98 -16.10
N ALA A 180 7.09 0.29 -15.88
CA ALA A 180 5.97 0.28 -16.80
C ALA A 180 5.29 1.66 -16.91
N THR A 181 5.10 2.11 -18.15
CA THR A 181 4.39 3.34 -18.51
C THR A 181 3.50 3.09 -19.71
N ALA A 182 2.27 3.59 -19.69
CA ALA A 182 1.32 3.52 -20.80
C ALA A 182 0.78 4.92 -21.14
N GLU A 183 0.25 5.04 -22.36
CA GLU A 183 -0.30 6.30 -22.89
C GLU A 183 -1.50 6.81 -22.08
N ASP A 184 -2.34 5.89 -21.59
CA ASP A 184 -3.50 6.20 -20.74
C ASP A 184 -3.11 6.51 -19.28
N GLN A 185 -1.80 6.52 -18.99
CA GLN A 185 -1.21 6.76 -17.68
C GLN A 185 -1.52 5.68 -16.62
N ASN A 186 -1.87 4.46 -17.06
CA ASN A 186 -2.12 3.31 -16.18
C ASN A 186 -1.16 2.13 -16.43
N GLY A 187 0.06 2.41 -16.91
CA GLY A 187 1.07 1.40 -17.20
C GLY A 187 1.42 0.57 -15.97
N ALA A 188 1.05 -0.72 -15.97
CA ALA A 188 1.19 -1.58 -14.81
C ALA A 188 2.37 -2.57 -14.91
N GLY A 189 2.92 -3.02 -13.78
CA GLY A 189 3.74 -4.24 -13.79
C GLY A 189 2.91 -5.45 -14.22
N ILE A 190 1.74 -5.62 -13.59
CA ILE A 190 0.73 -6.60 -14.00
C ILE A 190 -0.64 -5.93 -14.19
N ARG A 191 -1.29 -6.21 -15.33
CA ARG A 191 -2.74 -6.03 -15.50
C ARG A 191 -3.44 -7.37 -15.27
N PHE A 192 -4.23 -7.48 -14.21
CA PHE A 192 -4.94 -8.71 -13.85
C PHE A 192 -6.41 -8.63 -14.25
N GLU A 193 -6.83 -9.36 -15.28
CA GLU A 193 -8.15 -9.21 -15.90
C GLU A 193 -9.18 -10.27 -15.48
N GLY A 194 -8.84 -11.24 -14.64
CA GLY A 194 -9.83 -12.18 -14.10
C GLY A 194 -9.24 -13.46 -13.51
N GLY A 195 -10.05 -14.21 -12.77
CA GLY A 195 -9.69 -15.52 -12.20
C GLY A 195 -8.97 -15.42 -10.85
N GLN A 196 -7.96 -16.25 -10.62
CA GLN A 196 -7.19 -16.32 -9.38
C GLN A 196 -5.72 -16.04 -9.68
N LEU A 197 -5.15 -15.06 -9.00
CA LEU A 197 -3.73 -14.73 -9.11
C LEU A 197 -3.08 -14.78 -7.73
N ARG A 198 -2.03 -15.60 -7.59
CA ARG A 198 -1.13 -15.57 -6.45
C ARG A 198 0.23 -15.03 -6.87
N LEU A 199 0.72 -14.04 -6.13
CA LEU A 199 2.05 -13.45 -6.26
C LEU A 199 2.87 -13.73 -5.00
N ARG A 200 4.09 -14.26 -5.14
CA ARG A 200 4.98 -14.51 -4.01
C ARG A 200 6.41 -14.08 -4.29
N GLY A 201 6.99 -13.25 -3.43
CA GLY A 201 8.36 -12.80 -3.65
C GLY A 201 8.49 -12.03 -4.96
N CYS A 202 7.58 -11.10 -5.26
CA CYS A 202 7.68 -10.25 -6.45
C CYS A 202 8.11 -8.84 -6.07
N LEU A 203 8.73 -8.13 -7.01
CA LEU A 203 9.08 -6.72 -6.87
C LEU A 203 8.33 -5.92 -7.94
N PHE A 204 7.75 -4.79 -7.57
CA PHE A 204 7.14 -3.83 -8.48
C PHE A 204 7.77 -2.47 -8.21
N TRP A 205 8.53 -1.94 -9.18
CA TRP A 205 9.37 -0.77 -8.95
C TRP A 205 9.20 0.29 -10.04
N GLY A 206 8.79 1.49 -9.65
CA GLY A 206 8.81 2.66 -10.54
C GLY A 206 7.82 2.61 -11.70
N ASN A 207 6.79 1.76 -11.62
CA ASN A 207 5.70 1.67 -12.60
C ASN A 207 4.70 2.83 -12.43
N GLN A 208 3.80 3.10 -13.38
CA GLN A 208 2.66 4.01 -13.10
C GLN A 208 1.70 3.36 -12.11
N MET A 209 1.44 2.07 -12.30
CA MET A 209 0.75 1.19 -11.35
C MET A 209 1.61 -0.03 -11.04
N GLY A 210 1.76 -0.46 -9.78
CA GLY A 210 2.46 -1.71 -9.51
C GLY A 210 1.66 -2.90 -10.06
N LEU A 211 0.45 -3.08 -9.55
CA LEU A 211 -0.56 -3.97 -10.11
C LEU A 211 -1.91 -3.26 -10.22
N LEU A 212 -2.58 -3.47 -11.35
CA LEU A 212 -3.91 -2.94 -11.63
C LEU A 212 -4.86 -4.05 -12.09
N THR A 213 -6.01 -4.17 -11.44
CA THR A 213 -7.06 -5.11 -11.88
C THR A 213 -7.86 -4.60 -13.08
N GLY A 214 -8.49 -5.51 -13.81
CA GLY A 214 -9.41 -5.22 -14.92
C GLY A 214 -10.77 -4.66 -14.49
N GLY A 215 -11.67 -4.54 -15.46
CA GLY A 215 -13.03 -4.03 -15.27
C GLY A 215 -13.97 -5.04 -14.59
N ARG A 216 -15.09 -4.54 -14.04
CA ARG A 216 -16.03 -5.34 -13.23
C ARG A 216 -16.56 -6.61 -13.92
N GLU A 217 -16.71 -6.59 -15.24
CA GLU A 217 -17.31 -7.68 -16.03
C GLU A 217 -16.60 -9.03 -15.86
N THR A 218 -15.28 -9.03 -15.71
CA THR A 218 -14.46 -10.24 -15.63
C THR A 218 -13.91 -10.51 -14.22
N MET A 219 -14.25 -9.64 -13.26
CA MET A 219 -13.56 -9.55 -11.97
C MET A 219 -14.44 -9.93 -10.78
N ALA A 220 -15.76 -10.12 -10.96
CA ALA A 220 -16.71 -10.34 -9.86
C ALA A 220 -16.27 -11.47 -8.91
N ASP A 221 -15.82 -12.60 -9.46
CA ASP A 221 -15.37 -13.78 -8.70
C ASP A 221 -13.84 -13.85 -8.54
N ALA A 222 -13.12 -12.81 -8.97
CA ALA A 222 -11.67 -12.84 -8.99
C ALA A 222 -11.06 -12.77 -7.59
N THR A 223 -9.94 -13.44 -7.38
CA THR A 223 -9.19 -13.42 -6.12
C THR A 223 -7.73 -13.10 -6.35
N LEU A 224 -7.18 -12.22 -5.52
CA LEU A 224 -5.78 -11.83 -5.57
C LEU A 224 -5.10 -12.09 -4.22
N THR A 225 -4.03 -12.87 -4.25
CA THR A 225 -3.18 -13.15 -3.07
C THR A 225 -1.77 -12.64 -3.33
N ILE A 226 -1.24 -11.82 -2.42
CA ILE A 226 0.09 -11.23 -2.50
C ILE A 226 0.84 -11.55 -1.22
N GLU A 227 1.99 -12.22 -1.36
CA GLU A 227 2.81 -12.67 -0.26
C GLU A 227 4.26 -12.25 -0.46
N ALA A 228 4.93 -11.85 0.63
CA ALA A 228 6.37 -11.58 0.63
C ALA A 228 6.84 -10.69 -0.54
N SER A 229 6.03 -9.73 -0.98
CA SER A 229 6.30 -8.93 -2.17
C SER A 229 6.57 -7.47 -1.81
N GLU A 230 7.26 -6.76 -2.70
CA GLU A 230 7.59 -5.34 -2.52
C GLU A 230 6.99 -4.52 -3.66
N PHE A 231 6.28 -3.44 -3.32
CA PHE A 231 5.70 -2.50 -4.27
C PHE A 231 6.14 -1.09 -3.91
N ALA A 232 6.76 -0.40 -4.86
CA ALA A 232 7.39 0.86 -4.57
C ALA A 232 7.44 1.82 -5.76
N TYR A 233 7.46 3.10 -5.42
CA TYR A 233 7.71 4.20 -6.34
C TYR A 233 6.72 4.30 -7.50
N SER A 234 5.47 3.85 -7.32
CA SER A 234 4.44 4.04 -8.34
C SER A 234 4.13 5.52 -8.53
N ARG A 235 4.19 6.05 -9.76
CA ARG A 235 3.99 7.50 -10.00
C ARG A 235 3.40 7.82 -11.36
N VAL A 236 2.60 8.89 -11.37
CA VAL A 236 2.18 9.58 -12.58
C VAL A 236 2.29 11.09 -12.32
N PRO A 237 3.09 11.86 -13.07
CA PRO A 237 3.16 13.31 -12.87
C PRO A 237 1.78 13.95 -12.98
N GLY A 238 1.36 14.69 -11.94
CA GLY A 238 0.07 15.40 -11.91
C GLY A 238 -1.16 14.49 -11.76
N ARG A 239 -0.98 13.18 -11.53
CA ARG A 239 -2.05 12.19 -11.33
C ARG A 239 -1.66 11.17 -10.26
N TRP A 240 -2.53 10.18 -10.04
CA TRP A 240 -2.36 9.17 -9.01
C TRP A 240 -1.53 7.98 -9.49
N GLY A 241 -0.41 7.71 -8.82
CA GLY A 241 0.31 6.44 -8.89
C GLY A 241 -0.12 5.51 -7.76
N HIS A 242 -0.52 4.28 -8.09
CA HIS A 242 -0.92 3.29 -7.09
C HIS A 242 0.03 2.10 -7.10
N ASN A 243 0.64 1.82 -5.95
CA ASN A 243 1.44 0.62 -5.80
C ASN A 243 0.56 -0.63 -6.03
N LEU A 244 -0.62 -0.67 -5.40
CA LEU A 244 -1.65 -1.67 -5.69
C LEU A 244 -3.03 -1.04 -5.86
N TYR A 245 -3.65 -1.28 -7.02
CA TYR A 245 -5.02 -0.88 -7.31
C TYR A 245 -5.90 -2.10 -7.59
N VAL A 246 -6.80 -2.36 -6.66
CA VAL A 246 -7.77 -3.46 -6.74
C VAL A 246 -9.18 -2.87 -6.91
N GLY A 247 -9.78 -3.19 -8.06
CA GLY A 247 -11.18 -2.92 -8.39
C GLY A 247 -12.14 -3.87 -7.67
N SER A 248 -13.39 -3.95 -8.12
CA SER A 248 -14.39 -4.82 -7.50
C SER A 248 -14.09 -6.28 -7.80
N ILE A 249 -13.46 -6.97 -6.83
CA ILE A 249 -13.16 -8.41 -6.88
C ILE A 249 -13.79 -9.15 -5.69
N ALA A 250 -13.80 -10.47 -5.70
CA ALA A 250 -14.30 -11.28 -4.59
C ALA A 250 -13.40 -11.15 -3.35
N ALA A 251 -12.09 -11.33 -3.49
CA ALA A 251 -11.17 -11.30 -2.35
C ALA A 251 -9.76 -10.79 -2.67
N LEU A 252 -9.23 -9.98 -1.76
CA LEU A 252 -7.83 -9.56 -1.69
C LEU A 252 -7.19 -10.10 -0.39
N THR A 253 -6.06 -10.78 -0.51
CA THR A 253 -5.18 -11.10 0.61
C THR A 253 -3.80 -10.53 0.37
N VAL A 254 -3.27 -9.76 1.32
CA VAL A 254 -1.91 -9.21 1.29
C VAL A 254 -1.21 -9.54 2.60
N ARG A 255 -0.06 -10.23 2.52
CA ARG A 255 0.64 -10.72 3.70
C ARG A 255 2.15 -10.60 3.60
N GLY A 256 2.80 -10.23 4.72
CA GLY A 256 4.27 -10.21 4.80
C GLY A 256 4.94 -9.31 3.77
N SER A 257 4.20 -8.35 3.21
CA SER A 257 4.61 -7.57 2.05
C SER A 257 4.97 -6.15 2.45
N TYR A 258 5.70 -5.48 1.58
CA TYR A 258 6.25 -4.16 1.82
C TYR A 258 5.82 -3.18 0.73
N PHE A 259 5.10 -2.12 1.13
CA PHE A 259 4.61 -1.08 0.25
C PHE A 259 5.16 0.26 0.73
N HIS A 260 5.78 1.02 -0.17
CA HIS A 260 6.35 2.32 0.18
C HIS A 260 6.41 3.29 -1.00
N HIS A 261 6.54 4.59 -0.70
CA HIS A 261 6.75 5.66 -1.67
C HIS A 261 5.76 5.67 -2.85
N ALA A 262 4.47 5.89 -2.60
CA ALA A 262 3.54 6.14 -3.71
C ALA A 262 3.59 7.62 -4.14
N GLY A 263 3.50 7.88 -5.44
CA GLY A 263 3.46 9.22 -6.03
C GLY A 263 2.03 9.72 -6.16
N VAL A 264 1.56 10.49 -5.17
CA VAL A 264 0.26 11.17 -5.17
C VAL A 264 -0.92 10.19 -5.34
N GLY A 265 -0.85 9.00 -4.75
CA GLY A 265 -1.89 7.99 -4.87
C GLY A 265 -1.99 7.09 -3.64
N HIS A 266 -1.88 5.78 -3.81
CA HIS A 266 -2.10 4.84 -2.70
C HIS A 266 -0.95 3.85 -2.60
N LEU A 267 -0.58 3.47 -1.38
CA LEU A 267 0.15 2.23 -1.19
C LEU A 267 -0.78 1.05 -1.54
N ILE A 268 -1.98 1.01 -0.95
CA ILE A 268 -3.01 0.03 -1.32
C ILE A 268 -4.38 0.71 -1.43
N LYS A 269 -5.04 0.52 -2.58
CA LYS A 269 -6.46 0.85 -2.79
C LYS A 269 -7.22 -0.42 -3.16
N SER A 270 -8.25 -0.77 -2.41
CA SER A 270 -9.03 -2.00 -2.68
C SER A 270 -10.54 -1.82 -2.62
N ARG A 271 -11.22 -2.27 -3.66
CA ARG A 271 -12.69 -2.40 -3.75
C ARG A 271 -13.16 -3.85 -3.62
N ALA A 272 -12.29 -4.76 -3.17
CA ALA A 272 -12.66 -6.16 -2.99
C ALA A 272 -13.78 -6.31 -1.94
N ARG A 273 -14.65 -7.32 -2.12
CA ARG A 273 -15.68 -7.66 -1.15
C ARG A 273 -15.10 -8.12 0.18
N HIS A 274 -14.04 -8.92 0.13
CA HIS A 274 -13.32 -9.41 1.29
C HIS A 274 -11.84 -9.00 1.20
N ASN A 275 -11.31 -8.41 2.27
CA ASN A 275 -9.93 -7.94 2.35
C ASN A 275 -9.27 -8.51 3.60
N THR A 276 -8.13 -9.19 3.42
CA THR A 276 -7.25 -9.59 4.53
C THR A 276 -5.89 -8.93 4.31
N ILE A 277 -5.60 -7.89 5.09
CA ILE A 277 -4.35 -7.16 5.07
C ILE A 277 -3.61 -7.48 6.36
N ALA A 278 -2.64 -8.39 6.31
CA ALA A 278 -2.06 -9.00 7.51
C ALA A 278 -0.53 -8.96 7.54
N TYR A 279 0.05 -8.48 8.64
CA TYR A 279 1.50 -8.55 8.88
C TYR A 279 2.35 -7.93 7.76
N ASN A 280 1.92 -6.76 7.26
CA ASN A 280 2.63 -6.02 6.22
C ASN A 280 3.34 -4.79 6.81
N ARG A 281 4.21 -4.21 6.00
CA ARG A 281 4.73 -2.86 6.19
C ARG A 281 4.20 -1.96 5.08
N LEU A 282 3.35 -1.01 5.43
CA LEU A 282 2.73 -0.01 4.57
C LEU A 282 3.23 1.37 5.02
N THR A 283 4.44 1.73 4.64
CA THR A 283 5.13 2.92 5.17
C THR A 283 5.52 3.80 4.01
N ASP A 284 4.99 5.03 3.94
CA ASP A 284 5.26 5.89 2.79
C ASP A 284 6.72 6.35 2.74
N GLU A 285 7.37 6.44 3.92
CA GLU A 285 8.81 6.73 4.07
C GLU A 285 9.27 8.08 3.49
N PRO A 286 10.48 8.58 3.78
CA PRO A 286 10.89 9.93 3.38
C PRO A 286 11.04 10.03 1.86
N GLY A 287 10.33 10.96 1.25
CA GLY A 287 10.27 11.14 -0.20
C GLY A 287 9.06 10.48 -0.87
N GLY A 288 8.34 9.58 -0.18
CA GLY A 288 6.99 9.16 -0.53
C GLY A 288 5.98 10.32 -0.54
N ARG A 289 4.86 10.13 -1.24
CA ARG A 289 3.79 11.14 -1.34
C ARG A 289 2.43 10.47 -1.44
N ALA A 290 2.22 9.38 -0.72
CA ALA A 290 0.94 8.70 -0.69
C ALA A 290 -0.16 9.67 -0.21
N SER A 291 -1.34 9.55 -0.82
CA SER A 291 -2.58 10.17 -0.35
C SER A 291 -3.19 9.33 0.76
N TYR A 292 -3.19 8.00 0.62
CA TYR A 292 -3.48 7.09 1.72
C TYR A 292 -2.53 5.89 1.70
N GLU A 293 -2.13 5.43 2.88
CA GLU A 293 -1.42 4.17 3.05
C GLU A 293 -2.37 2.97 2.81
N LEU A 294 -3.65 3.08 3.19
CA LEU A 294 -4.62 2.01 2.96
C LEU A 294 -6.05 2.55 2.78
N GLU A 295 -6.66 2.27 1.62
CA GLU A 295 -8.03 2.71 1.34
C GLU A 295 -8.95 1.56 0.89
N PHE A 296 -10.14 1.53 1.49
CA PHE A 296 -11.30 0.71 1.10
C PHE A 296 -12.45 1.64 0.63
N PRO A 297 -12.31 2.29 -0.53
CA PRO A 297 -13.19 3.39 -0.95
C PRO A 297 -14.68 3.00 -1.01
N ASN A 298 -14.99 1.75 -1.37
CA ASN A 298 -16.35 1.25 -1.52
C ASN A 298 -16.77 0.22 -0.45
N GLY A 299 -16.02 0.17 0.66
CA GLY A 299 -16.28 -0.75 1.76
C GLY A 299 -15.96 -2.21 1.42
N GLY A 300 -16.86 -3.11 1.80
CA GLY A 300 -16.59 -4.54 1.92
C GLY A 300 -16.18 -4.92 3.34
N GLU A 301 -15.89 -6.20 3.57
CA GLU A 301 -15.37 -6.69 4.84
C GLU A 301 -13.84 -6.65 4.81
N ALA A 302 -13.23 -5.89 5.71
CA ALA A 302 -11.79 -5.71 5.79
C ALA A 302 -11.25 -6.08 7.17
N VAL A 303 -10.32 -7.06 7.20
CA VAL A 303 -9.49 -7.40 8.35
C VAL A 303 -8.10 -6.84 8.11
N VAL A 304 -7.71 -5.91 8.96
CA VAL A 304 -6.40 -5.26 8.95
C VAL A 304 -5.71 -5.62 10.26
N VAL A 305 -4.79 -6.58 10.22
CA VAL A 305 -4.20 -7.16 11.43
C VAL A 305 -2.67 -7.18 11.42
N GLY A 306 -2.04 -6.74 12.50
CA GLY A 306 -0.60 -6.90 12.68
C GLY A 306 0.28 -6.09 11.72
N ASN A 307 -0.25 -5.03 11.10
CA ASN A 307 0.49 -4.25 10.11
C ASN A 307 1.25 -3.09 10.76
N LEU A 308 2.40 -2.75 10.19
CA LEU A 308 3.05 -1.46 10.35
C LEU A 308 2.48 -0.52 9.29
N ILE A 309 1.87 0.59 9.69
CA ILE A 309 1.32 1.60 8.78
C ILE A 309 1.94 2.94 9.16
N GLN A 310 2.59 3.63 8.22
CA GLN A 310 3.19 4.92 8.51
C GLN A 310 2.92 5.93 7.40
N GLN A 311 2.50 7.11 7.82
CA GLN A 311 2.39 8.30 7.01
C GLN A 311 3.56 9.24 7.29
N GLN A 312 4.17 9.76 6.23
CA GLN A 312 5.29 10.70 6.32
C GLN A 312 4.84 12.17 6.33
N ALA A 313 5.70 13.06 6.82
CA ALA A 313 5.37 14.48 7.01
C ALA A 313 4.99 15.27 5.72
N GLY A 314 5.50 14.83 4.56
CA GLY A 314 5.24 15.39 3.23
C GLY A 314 4.10 14.71 2.46
N THR A 315 3.31 13.88 3.13
CA THR A 315 2.09 13.25 2.59
C THR A 315 1.15 14.27 1.92
N GLU A 316 0.39 13.79 0.94
CA GLU A 316 -0.57 14.62 0.20
C GLU A 316 -1.89 14.80 0.96
N ASN A 317 -2.36 13.75 1.64
CA ASN A 317 -3.61 13.75 2.39
C ASN A 317 -3.34 13.16 3.77
N GLY A 318 -3.74 13.90 4.82
CA GLY A 318 -3.49 13.56 6.22
C GLY A 318 -4.22 12.30 6.74
N THR A 319 -4.86 11.51 5.89
CA THR A 319 -5.64 10.32 6.30
C THR A 319 -4.90 9.04 5.93
N MET A 320 -4.65 8.19 6.93
CA MET A 320 -3.87 6.98 6.73
C MET A 320 -4.68 5.78 6.26
N VAL A 321 -5.73 5.45 7.02
CA VAL A 321 -6.66 4.36 6.74
C VAL A 321 -8.04 4.95 6.49
N SER A 322 -8.66 4.60 5.36
CA SER A 322 -9.97 5.13 4.98
C SER A 322 -10.93 4.01 4.52
N MET A 323 -12.20 4.12 4.91
CA MET A 323 -13.29 3.26 4.42
C MET A 323 -14.52 4.07 4.01
N GLY A 324 -15.08 3.71 2.85
CA GLY A 324 -16.37 4.22 2.37
C GLY A 324 -16.33 5.63 1.77
N ALA A 325 -15.14 6.18 1.51
CA ALA A 325 -14.98 7.53 0.95
C ALA A 325 -15.65 7.72 -0.41
N GLU A 326 -15.84 6.65 -1.20
CA GLU A 326 -16.53 6.64 -2.49
C GLU A 326 -17.91 5.95 -2.44
N GLY A 327 -18.43 5.69 -1.24
CA GLY A 327 -19.75 5.08 -1.03
C GLY A 327 -19.75 3.54 -1.05
N TYR A 328 -20.52 2.93 -0.14
CA TYR A 328 -20.58 1.48 0.04
C TYR A 328 -21.33 0.79 -1.11
N THR A 329 -20.77 -0.30 -1.66
CA THR A 329 -21.38 -1.06 -2.77
C THR A 329 -21.68 -2.51 -2.46
N TRP A 330 -21.18 -3.04 -1.33
CA TRP A 330 -21.37 -4.42 -0.91
C TRP A 330 -22.52 -4.55 0.11
N PRO A 331 -23.31 -5.66 0.09
CA PRO A 331 -24.30 -5.95 1.12
C PRO A 331 -23.55 -6.42 2.37
N GLY A 332 -23.24 -5.48 3.26
CA GLY A 332 -22.32 -5.69 4.36
C GLY A 332 -20.98 -4.96 4.13
N SER A 333 -20.62 -4.05 5.02
CA SER A 333 -19.32 -3.40 5.08
C SER A 333 -18.86 -3.27 6.51
N ALA A 334 -17.75 -3.94 6.81
CA ALA A 334 -17.19 -4.01 8.14
C ALA A 334 -15.68 -3.81 8.11
N LEU A 335 -15.16 -3.07 9.08
CA LEU A 335 -13.74 -2.81 9.24
C LEU A 335 -13.26 -3.28 10.60
N TYR A 336 -12.27 -4.16 10.61
CA TYR A 336 -11.60 -4.65 11.80
C TYR A 336 -10.12 -4.25 11.74
N LEU A 337 -9.73 -3.24 12.52
CA LEU A 337 -8.33 -2.88 12.74
C LEU A 337 -7.89 -3.56 14.03
N ALA A 338 -6.97 -4.52 13.95
CA ALA A 338 -6.50 -5.25 15.11
C ALA A 338 -4.96 -5.29 15.20
N SER A 339 -4.40 -4.90 16.35
CA SER A 339 -2.98 -5.08 16.64
C SER A 339 -2.05 -4.47 15.57
N ASN A 340 -2.43 -3.34 14.97
CA ASN A 340 -1.57 -2.61 14.05
C ASN A 340 -0.76 -1.56 14.81
N THR A 341 0.45 -1.25 14.33
CA THR A 341 1.18 -0.04 14.74
C THR A 341 1.01 1.00 13.65
N ILE A 342 0.36 2.11 13.97
CA ILE A 342 -0.06 3.16 13.03
C ILE A 342 0.64 4.46 13.44
N VAL A 343 1.63 4.88 12.66
CA VAL A 343 2.54 5.98 12.96
C VAL A 343 2.23 7.18 12.08
N ASN A 344 1.97 8.33 12.69
CA ASN A 344 1.86 9.59 11.95
C ASN A 344 3.07 10.48 12.22
N ASP A 345 3.89 10.67 11.19
CA ASP A 345 5.03 11.58 11.25
C ASP A 345 4.67 13.01 10.80
N ASP A 346 3.42 13.31 10.40
CA ASP A 346 2.98 14.68 10.13
C ASP A 346 2.83 15.47 11.44
N PRO A 347 3.73 16.43 11.73
CA PRO A 347 3.67 17.23 12.96
C PRO A 347 2.44 18.14 13.03
N ASP A 348 1.74 18.39 11.92
CA ASP A 348 0.48 19.13 11.91
C ASP A 348 -0.73 18.28 12.31
N GLY A 349 -0.51 17.01 12.68
CA GLY A 349 -1.55 16.05 13.01
C GLY A 349 -2.02 15.28 11.78
N GLY A 350 -3.07 14.50 11.95
CA GLY A 350 -3.56 13.61 10.91
C GLY A 350 -4.79 12.82 11.35
N VAL A 351 -5.21 11.89 10.51
CA VAL A 351 -6.36 11.02 10.71
C VAL A 351 -5.88 9.59 10.56
N PHE A 352 -5.68 8.91 11.70
CA PHE A 352 -5.30 7.50 11.70
C PHE A 352 -6.34 6.63 11.00
N LEU A 353 -7.63 6.96 11.20
CA LEU A 353 -8.76 6.25 10.63
C LEU A 353 -9.87 7.21 10.24
N ALA A 354 -10.33 7.16 8.99
CA ALA A 354 -11.53 7.81 8.51
C ALA A 354 -12.57 6.78 8.05
N VAL A 355 -13.80 6.85 8.54
CA VAL A 355 -14.90 5.98 8.09
C VAL A 355 -16.14 6.79 7.76
N ALA A 356 -16.65 6.65 6.53
CA ALA A 356 -17.89 7.27 6.09
C ALA A 356 -19.13 6.62 6.72
N ALA A 357 -20.26 7.34 6.71
CA ALA A 357 -21.53 6.82 7.25
C ALA A 357 -22.05 5.66 6.38
N GLY A 358 -22.49 4.57 7.00
CA GLY A 358 -23.04 3.40 6.31
C GLY A 358 -22.29 2.09 6.51
N ALA A 359 -21.15 2.08 7.22
CA ALA A 359 -20.53 0.82 7.66
C ALA A 359 -21.39 0.14 8.74
N ASP A 360 -21.59 -1.17 8.60
CA ASP A 360 -22.34 -2.00 9.57
C ASP A 360 -21.57 -2.19 10.86
N ARG A 361 -20.24 -2.30 10.76
CA ARG A 361 -19.37 -2.48 11.92
C ARG A 361 -17.99 -1.86 11.72
N VAL A 362 -17.52 -1.13 12.72
CA VAL A 362 -16.13 -0.67 12.78
C VAL A 362 -15.58 -1.03 14.15
N LEU A 363 -14.61 -1.93 14.19
CA LEU A 363 -13.91 -2.34 15.41
C LEU A 363 -12.43 -1.99 15.28
N SER A 364 -11.95 -1.21 16.25
CA SER A 364 -10.53 -0.96 16.46
C SER A 364 -10.11 -1.60 17.79
N THR A 365 -9.15 -2.52 17.74
CA THR A 365 -8.70 -3.23 18.95
C THR A 365 -7.21 -3.49 19.02
N ASN A 366 -6.61 -3.25 20.19
CA ASN A 366 -5.19 -3.45 20.47
C ASN A 366 -4.26 -2.75 19.46
N ASN A 367 -4.70 -1.69 18.79
CA ASN A 367 -3.83 -0.91 17.92
C ASN A 367 -2.96 0.04 18.74
N LEU A 368 -1.72 0.23 18.30
CA LEU A 368 -0.81 1.25 18.79
C LEU A 368 -0.81 2.43 17.81
N TYR A 369 -1.41 3.54 18.22
CA TYR A 369 -1.39 4.80 17.48
C TYR A 369 -0.23 5.65 17.97
N VAL A 370 0.66 6.06 17.08
CA VAL A 370 1.89 6.77 17.45
C VAL A 370 1.90 8.15 16.82
N GLY A 371 2.07 9.17 17.66
CA GLY A 371 2.10 10.56 17.23
C GLY A 371 0.73 11.26 17.23
N PRO A 372 0.68 12.51 16.74
CA PRO A 372 -0.53 13.31 16.73
C PRO A 372 -1.53 12.78 15.70
N GLY A 373 -2.78 12.57 16.07
CA GLY A 373 -3.78 12.09 15.13
C GLY A 373 -5.13 11.81 15.77
N THR A 374 -6.15 11.64 14.92
CA THR A 374 -7.54 11.39 15.35
C THR A 374 -8.14 10.17 14.67
N LEU A 375 -9.13 9.57 15.31
CA LEU A 375 -10.02 8.57 14.71
C LEU A 375 -11.34 9.26 14.38
N ARG A 376 -11.71 9.30 13.10
CA ARG A 376 -12.90 9.98 12.58
C ARG A 376 -13.84 8.98 11.94
N SER A 377 -14.84 8.55 12.69
CA SER A 377 -15.86 7.64 12.17
C SER A 377 -17.23 8.29 12.20
N LYS A 378 -17.92 8.28 11.05
CA LYS A 378 -19.34 8.61 10.94
C LYS A 378 -20.25 7.38 11.14
N ALA A 379 -19.66 6.19 11.23
CA ALA A 379 -20.31 4.96 11.70
C ALA A 379 -19.98 4.72 13.19
N ARG A 380 -20.71 3.80 13.85
CA ARG A 380 -20.40 3.41 15.23
C ARG A 380 -19.02 2.74 15.28
N LEU A 381 -18.06 3.39 15.94
CA LEU A 381 -16.71 2.87 16.17
C LEU A 381 -16.61 2.26 17.56
N GLU A 382 -16.42 0.94 17.62
CA GLU A 382 -16.10 0.21 18.85
C GLU A 382 -14.58 0.20 19.04
N ARG A 383 -14.11 0.57 20.24
CA ARG A 383 -12.68 0.59 20.59
C ARG A 383 -12.40 -0.29 21.79
N ARG A 384 -11.33 -1.10 21.72
CA ARG A 384 -10.92 -1.96 22.84
C ARG A 384 -9.41 -2.17 22.89
N GLY A 385 -8.78 -1.75 23.98
CA GLY A 385 -7.33 -1.97 24.20
C GLY A 385 -6.43 -1.12 23.31
N ASP A 386 -6.97 -0.26 22.44
CA ASP A 386 -6.14 0.68 21.67
C ASP A 386 -5.38 1.63 22.59
N LYS A 387 -4.14 1.94 22.22
CA LYS A 387 -3.29 2.91 22.92
C LYS A 387 -2.82 3.97 21.94
N GLN A 388 -2.77 5.21 22.40
CA GLN A 388 -2.12 6.29 21.68
C GLN A 388 -0.93 6.77 22.49
N VAL A 389 0.24 6.80 21.87
CA VAL A 389 1.52 7.12 22.50
C VAL A 389 2.29 8.11 21.63
N ASP A 390 3.33 8.70 22.18
CA ASP A 390 4.33 9.44 21.39
C ASP A 390 5.45 8.51 20.88
N ALA A 391 6.32 9.05 20.03
CA ALA A 391 7.39 8.30 19.39
C ALA A 391 8.43 7.72 20.37
N THR A 392 8.51 8.19 21.62
CA THR A 392 9.47 7.67 22.61
C THR A 392 9.11 6.28 23.12
N ALA A 393 7.86 5.83 22.91
CA ALA A 393 7.44 4.45 23.16
C ALA A 393 8.07 3.44 22.17
N LEU A 394 8.69 3.92 21.10
CA LEU A 394 9.32 3.09 20.06
C LEU A 394 10.85 3.14 20.14
N THR A 395 11.51 2.05 19.74
CA THR A 395 12.97 1.91 19.83
C THR A 395 13.71 2.94 18.98
N GLN A 396 13.50 2.96 17.66
CA GLN A 396 14.17 3.87 16.72
C GLN A 396 13.24 4.21 15.53
N PRO A 397 12.16 4.96 15.75
CA PRO A 397 11.16 5.23 14.70
C PRO A 397 11.72 6.03 13.53
N SER A 398 12.73 6.88 13.72
CA SER A 398 13.42 7.61 12.64
C SER A 398 14.20 6.70 11.68
N ARG A 399 14.44 5.44 12.08
CA ARG A 399 15.00 4.37 11.24
C ARG A 399 13.97 3.29 10.93
N PHE A 400 12.69 3.60 11.16
CA PHE A 400 11.57 2.70 10.95
C PHE A 400 11.64 1.38 11.74
N ASP A 401 12.32 1.40 12.88
CA ASP A 401 12.20 0.37 13.90
C ASP A 401 11.09 0.76 14.87
N TYR A 402 9.92 0.18 14.63
CA TYR A 402 8.69 0.41 15.39
C TYR A 402 8.48 -0.65 16.47
N SER A 403 9.53 -1.35 16.91
CA SER A 403 9.46 -2.19 18.11
C SER A 403 9.23 -1.32 19.35
N LEU A 404 8.51 -1.86 20.33
CA LEU A 404 8.25 -1.16 21.59
C LEU A 404 9.54 -1.06 22.42
N HIS A 405 9.82 0.15 22.92
CA HIS A 405 10.92 0.41 23.85
C HIS A 405 10.46 0.19 25.29
N ARG A 406 10.88 -0.93 25.90
CA ARG A 406 10.59 -1.29 27.31
C ARG A 406 9.10 -1.14 27.70
N PRO A 407 8.18 -1.86 27.03
CA PRO A 407 6.75 -1.73 27.31
C PRO A 407 6.39 -2.15 28.74
N GLY A 408 5.50 -1.37 29.38
CA GLY A 408 4.90 -1.67 30.68
C GLY A 408 3.44 -2.12 30.55
N ASP A 409 2.81 -2.38 31.69
CA ASP A 409 1.42 -2.88 31.80
C ASP A 409 0.38 -1.98 31.11
N ASP A 410 0.69 -0.70 30.94
CA ASP A 410 -0.15 0.27 30.24
C ASP A 410 -0.30 -0.05 28.74
N LEU A 411 0.62 -0.81 28.15
CA LEU A 411 0.59 -1.28 26.77
C LEU A 411 0.19 -2.75 26.64
N ALA A 412 -0.27 -3.39 27.73
CA ALA A 412 -0.65 -4.80 27.73
C ALA A 412 -1.78 -5.12 26.72
N TYR A 413 -1.62 -6.25 26.03
CA TYR A 413 -2.61 -6.75 25.10
C TYR A 413 -3.93 -7.10 25.81
N SER A 414 -5.06 -6.68 25.24
CA SER A 414 -6.40 -7.02 25.73
C SER A 414 -7.02 -8.14 24.90
N PRO A 415 -7.25 -9.35 25.45
CA PRO A 415 -7.85 -10.45 24.70
C PRO A 415 -9.20 -10.11 24.05
N VAL A 416 -9.40 -10.55 22.81
CA VAL A 416 -10.68 -10.41 22.11
C VAL A 416 -11.65 -11.45 22.68
N ALA A 417 -12.74 -10.99 23.31
CA ALA A 417 -13.66 -11.89 24.04
C ALA A 417 -14.57 -12.72 23.13
N ASP A 418 -14.93 -12.18 21.96
CA ASP A 418 -15.70 -12.89 20.94
C ASP A 418 -14.78 -13.92 20.27
N ALA A 419 -15.13 -15.21 20.36
CA ALA A 419 -14.28 -16.31 19.90
C ALA A 419 -14.06 -16.31 18.38
N ASP A 420 -15.10 -15.96 17.61
CA ASP A 420 -15.03 -15.92 16.14
C ASP A 420 -14.12 -14.78 15.68
N LEU A 421 -14.25 -13.61 16.32
CA LEU A 421 -13.34 -12.49 16.10
C LEU A 421 -11.93 -12.80 16.60
N ALA A 422 -11.77 -13.47 17.74
CA ALA A 422 -10.45 -13.82 18.29
C ALA A 422 -9.64 -14.67 17.31
N GLY A 423 -10.27 -15.59 16.59
CA GLY A 423 -9.62 -16.41 15.56
C GLY A 423 -9.01 -15.60 14.41
N ARG A 424 -9.58 -14.42 14.13
CA ARG A 424 -9.21 -13.54 13.01
C ARG A 424 -8.34 -12.34 13.41
N LEU A 425 -8.54 -11.84 14.63
CA LEU A 425 -7.98 -10.56 15.10
C LEU A 425 -6.82 -10.72 16.08
N THR A 426 -6.63 -11.91 16.66
CA THR A 426 -5.45 -12.19 17.49
C THR A 426 -4.23 -12.39 16.58
N PRO A 427 -3.20 -11.54 16.66
CA PRO A 427 -2.01 -11.71 15.85
C PRO A 427 -1.33 -13.04 16.20
N ARG A 428 -0.91 -13.77 15.18
CA ARG A 428 -0.16 -15.03 15.31
C ARG A 428 1.23 -14.95 14.71
N GLN A 429 1.51 -13.85 14.02
CA GLN A 429 2.79 -13.56 13.39
C GLN A 429 3.10 -12.08 13.57
N GLU A 430 4.33 -11.70 13.25
CA GLU A 430 4.75 -10.31 13.12
C GLU A 430 5.54 -10.13 11.82
N TYR A 431 5.55 -8.90 11.30
CA TYR A 431 6.30 -8.57 10.09
C TYR A 431 7.81 -8.55 10.36
N VAL A 432 8.57 -9.11 9.42
CA VAL A 432 10.04 -9.07 9.39
C VAL A 432 10.48 -8.42 8.09
N HIS A 433 11.14 -7.27 8.22
CA HIS A 433 11.68 -6.54 7.08
C HIS A 433 12.77 -7.37 6.36
N PRO A 434 12.83 -7.38 5.00
CA PRO A 434 12.06 -6.53 4.09
C PRO A 434 10.71 -7.07 3.60
N ARG A 435 10.42 -8.37 3.71
CA ARG A 435 9.21 -8.95 3.10
C ARG A 435 8.97 -10.37 3.61
N ALA A 436 8.93 -10.52 4.92
CA ALA A 436 8.73 -11.79 5.58
C ALA A 436 7.81 -11.63 6.79
N THR A 437 7.41 -12.77 7.34
CA THR A 437 6.73 -12.85 8.64
C THR A 437 7.43 -13.87 9.51
N SER A 438 7.34 -13.67 10.83
CA SER A 438 7.75 -14.67 11.82
C SER A 438 6.55 -15.07 12.67
N PRO A 439 6.34 -16.36 12.96
CA PRO A 439 5.34 -16.76 13.94
C PRO A 439 5.67 -16.21 15.33
N LEU A 440 4.64 -15.87 16.09
CA LEU A 440 4.78 -15.55 17.51
C LEU A 440 4.94 -16.85 18.30
N VAL A 441 5.92 -16.87 19.20
CA VAL A 441 6.19 -18.04 20.08
C VAL A 441 5.14 -18.12 21.19
N ASN A 442 4.67 -16.97 21.68
CA ASN A 442 3.67 -16.83 22.72
C ASN A 442 2.47 -16.02 22.19
N PRO A 443 1.30 -16.08 22.86
CA PRO A 443 0.23 -15.12 22.64
C PRO A 443 0.76 -13.67 22.74
N PRO A 444 0.14 -12.72 22.02
CA PRO A 444 0.55 -11.32 22.08
C PRO A 444 0.52 -10.80 23.52
N SER A 445 1.62 -10.17 23.92
CA SER A 445 1.80 -9.59 25.24
C SER A 445 1.45 -8.10 25.24
N TRP A 446 1.64 -7.43 24.11
CA TRP A 446 1.50 -5.98 23.97
C TRP A 446 0.57 -5.60 22.81
N VAL A 447 0.02 -4.40 22.86
CA VAL A 447 -0.69 -3.78 21.73
C VAL A 447 0.27 -3.47 20.58
N GLY A 448 -0.25 -3.32 19.37
CA GLY A 448 0.55 -3.04 18.17
C GLY A 448 1.06 -4.29 17.45
N ALA A 449 1.77 -4.05 16.34
CA ALA A 449 2.10 -5.07 15.35
C ALA A 449 3.31 -5.94 15.68
N LEU A 450 4.26 -5.41 16.45
CA LEU A 450 5.50 -6.10 16.79
C LEU A 450 5.46 -6.52 18.26
N GLN A 451 5.69 -7.80 18.50
CA GLN A 451 5.74 -8.40 19.83
C GLN A 451 7.17 -8.63 20.29
N ARG A 452 8.13 -8.66 19.37
CA ARG A 452 9.55 -8.50 19.71
C ARG A 452 9.81 -7.12 20.31
N THR A 453 10.45 -7.11 21.48
CA THR A 453 11.01 -5.90 22.07
C THR A 453 12.49 -5.81 21.71
N ALA A 454 13.01 -4.58 21.58
CA ALA A 454 14.45 -4.39 21.48
C ALA A 454 15.11 -4.86 22.79
N ARG A 455 16.22 -5.59 22.66
CA ARG A 455 17.02 -6.04 23.81
C ARG A 455 17.77 -4.90 24.45
#